data_AF-A0A4Q5NXX0-F1
#
_entry.id   AF-A0A4Q5NXX0-F1
#
_cell.length_a   1.000
_cell.length_b   1.000
_cell.length_c   1.000
_cell.angle_alpha   90.00
_cell.angle_beta   90.00
_cell.angle_gamma   90.00
#
_symmetry.space_group_name_H-M   'P 1'
#
loop_
_entity.id
_entity.type
_entity.pdbx_description
1 polymer ?
#
loop_
_entity_poly.entity_id
_entity_poly.type
_entity_poly.pdbx_seq_one_letter_code
_entity_poly.pdbx_strand_id
1 'polypeptide(L)'
;MRDGTKKLPQARHDELFIEDMDGELLVYDAKHFCAHRLNPTAAWIWRHCDGQHTVAQATQLLSDELNQPVDEELVWLSLDTLDKTRLLVAPPERPSSANDDSRRAMIQKMAMAGGLMFLLPAITPLTKVARAASPIQVSSDPGPALKGLSTGTAVWGESKTWMGVYGKSTSTTGGFGVMGVGIGSGVAGESETWHGVYGKSKSMKGGAGVMGEAIGPGVIGKSQTWFGIFGETDSTTGGSGVGGVHNGAGSGVQGKSKSGIGVLAISASGTALHAESQNGGRAGFFKGDVEVTGDIRLPNADCAEDFDIMDAENVEAGSVMVLCGESALQMSQTAYDKRVAGVISGAGDYKPGLILDTRPTGRARKPVALMGKVFCKADARYGAIETGDLLTTSDTPGHVMKATDTAQTPGAVVGKALRGLTEGQGLIPILVSLQ
;
A
#
# COMPACT_ATOMS: atom_id res chain seq x y z
N MET A 1 -72.11 -21.18 47.21
CA MET A 1 -72.23 -20.36 45.98
C MET A 1 -70.81 -20.04 45.54
N ARG A 2 -70.35 -20.56 44.40
CA ARG A 2 -68.99 -20.34 43.89
C ARG A 2 -69.00 -19.04 43.06
N ASP A 3 -68.11 -18.13 43.43
CA ASP A 3 -67.95 -16.76 42.91
C ASP A 3 -67.21 -16.77 41.55
N GLY A 4 -67.87 -17.31 40.51
CA GLY A 4 -67.32 -17.51 39.17
C GLY A 4 -67.08 -16.22 38.35
N THR A 5 -67.17 -15.05 38.98
CA THR A 5 -67.13 -13.73 38.32
C THR A 5 -65.79 -13.00 38.41
N LYS A 6 -64.78 -13.57 39.09
CA LYS A 6 -63.48 -12.91 39.26
C LYS A 6 -62.60 -13.06 38.02
N LYS A 7 -62.18 -11.92 37.46
CA LYS A 7 -61.29 -11.85 36.29
C LYS A 7 -59.84 -12.15 36.68
N LEU A 8 -59.10 -12.75 35.76
CA LEU A 8 -57.64 -12.85 35.83
C LEU A 8 -57.03 -11.44 35.82
N PRO A 9 -55.94 -11.21 36.56
CA PRO A 9 -55.18 -9.97 36.47
C PRO A 9 -54.49 -9.85 35.09
N GLN A 10 -53.97 -8.67 34.77
CA GLN A 10 -53.18 -8.46 33.55
C GLN A 10 -51.71 -8.83 33.77
N ALA A 11 -51.11 -9.58 32.85
CA ALA A 11 -49.69 -9.87 32.82
C ALA A 11 -48.87 -8.60 32.57
N ARG A 12 -47.76 -8.46 33.30
CA ARG A 12 -46.83 -7.36 33.10
C ARG A 12 -45.99 -7.61 31.85
N HIS A 13 -45.79 -6.61 31.00
CA HIS A 13 -44.92 -6.70 29.82
C HIS A 13 -43.89 -5.57 29.73
N ASP A 14 -43.89 -4.59 30.65
CA ASP A 14 -42.85 -3.56 30.69
C ASP A 14 -41.52 -4.15 31.16
N GLU A 15 -40.48 -3.89 30.38
CA GLU A 15 -39.10 -4.25 30.69
C GLU A 15 -38.90 -5.77 30.94
N LEU A 16 -39.73 -6.60 30.31
CA LEU A 16 -39.57 -8.05 30.28
C LEU A 16 -39.00 -8.52 28.94
N PHE A 17 -37.99 -9.38 28.97
CA PHE A 17 -37.49 -10.13 27.82
C PHE A 17 -37.93 -11.57 27.97
N ILE A 18 -38.56 -12.11 26.92
CA ILE A 18 -39.27 -13.40 26.96
C ILE A 18 -38.71 -14.30 25.88
N GLU A 19 -38.34 -15.52 26.24
CA GLU A 19 -37.82 -16.53 25.32
C GLU A 19 -38.39 -17.91 25.69
N ASP A 20 -38.87 -18.66 24.68
CA ASP A 20 -39.27 -20.05 24.84
C ASP A 20 -38.04 -20.96 24.69
N MET A 21 -37.75 -21.78 25.71
CA MET A 21 -36.63 -22.73 25.70
C MET A 21 -37.07 -24.07 26.29
N ASP A 22 -36.86 -25.17 25.55
CA ASP A 22 -37.14 -26.55 25.98
C ASP A 22 -38.54 -26.79 26.59
N GLY A 23 -39.56 -26.10 26.06
CA GLY A 23 -40.96 -26.23 26.50
C GLY A 23 -41.32 -25.39 27.73
N GLU A 24 -40.42 -24.52 28.19
CA GLU A 24 -40.63 -23.60 29.29
C GLU A 24 -40.41 -22.15 28.86
N LEU A 25 -40.98 -21.23 29.63
CA LEU A 25 -40.90 -19.81 29.36
C LEU A 25 -39.86 -19.15 30.27
N LEU A 26 -38.80 -18.61 29.67
CA LEU A 26 -37.83 -17.77 30.37
C LEU A 26 -38.30 -16.32 30.30
N VAL A 27 -38.42 -15.69 31.47
CA VAL A 27 -38.83 -14.30 31.62
C VAL A 27 -37.74 -13.55 32.39
N TYR A 28 -37.00 -12.69 31.69
CA TYR A 28 -36.03 -11.78 32.30
C TYR A 28 -36.65 -10.42 32.57
N ASP A 29 -36.75 -10.06 33.84
CA ASP A 29 -37.22 -8.77 34.32
C ASP A 29 -36.06 -7.78 34.45
N ALA A 30 -35.89 -6.93 33.45
CA ALA A 30 -34.83 -5.93 33.42
C ALA A 30 -35.05 -4.82 34.46
N LYS A 31 -36.28 -4.61 34.93
CA LYS A 31 -36.61 -3.61 35.96
C LYS A 31 -36.06 -4.00 37.33
N HIS A 32 -36.19 -5.28 37.68
CA HIS A 32 -35.79 -5.82 38.99
C HIS A 32 -34.54 -6.72 38.94
N PHE A 33 -33.94 -6.88 37.76
CA PHE A 33 -32.72 -7.66 37.50
C PHE A 33 -32.83 -9.12 37.95
N CYS A 34 -33.94 -9.79 37.60
CA CYS A 34 -34.16 -11.19 37.91
C CYS A 34 -34.67 -11.97 36.67
N ALA A 35 -34.19 -13.20 36.52
CA ALA A 35 -34.69 -14.13 35.51
C ALA A 35 -35.55 -15.20 36.20
N HIS A 36 -36.71 -15.49 35.60
CA HIS A 36 -37.68 -16.46 36.05
C HIS A 36 -37.85 -17.53 34.99
N ARG A 37 -37.80 -18.80 35.39
CA ARG A 37 -38.17 -19.94 34.53
C ARG A 37 -39.55 -20.41 34.94
N LEU A 38 -40.52 -20.28 34.04
CA LEU A 38 -41.92 -20.68 34.21
C LEU A 38 -42.14 -22.03 33.53
N ASN A 39 -42.68 -22.98 34.29
CA ASN A 39 -43.13 -24.25 33.71
C ASN A 39 -44.35 -24.06 32.79
N PRO A 40 -44.74 -25.06 31.99
CA PRO A 40 -45.85 -24.94 31.02
C PRO A 40 -47.15 -24.40 31.63
N THR A 41 -47.55 -24.90 32.81
CA THR A 41 -48.77 -24.44 33.49
C THR A 41 -48.69 -22.96 33.88
N ALA A 42 -47.58 -22.52 34.49
CA ALA A 42 -47.41 -21.12 34.89
C ALA A 42 -47.30 -20.19 33.66
N ALA A 43 -46.61 -20.63 32.62
CA ALA A 43 -46.48 -19.90 31.36
C ALA A 43 -47.84 -19.75 30.65
N TRP A 44 -48.65 -20.81 30.62
CA TRP A 44 -50.00 -20.77 30.04
C TRP A 44 -50.89 -19.77 30.79
N ILE A 45 -50.93 -19.86 32.13
CA ILE A 45 -51.75 -18.95 32.94
C ILE A 45 -51.27 -17.51 32.80
N TRP A 46 -49.96 -17.26 32.79
CA TRP A 46 -49.40 -15.94 32.57
C TRP A 46 -49.78 -15.35 31.20
N ARG A 47 -49.74 -16.16 30.13
CA ARG A 47 -50.17 -15.74 28.78
C ARG A 47 -51.67 -15.40 28.70
N HIS A 48 -52.49 -16.01 29.56
CA HIS A 48 -53.94 -15.78 29.63
C HIS A 48 -54.35 -14.79 30.73
N CYS A 49 -53.39 -14.20 31.45
CA CYS A 49 -53.61 -13.06 32.34
C CYS A 49 -53.84 -11.79 31.50
N ASP A 50 -55.03 -11.68 30.91
CA ASP A 50 -55.39 -10.63 29.95
C ASP A 50 -56.36 -9.58 30.51
N GLY A 51 -56.79 -9.73 31.76
CA GLY A 51 -57.81 -8.86 32.36
C GLY A 51 -59.24 -9.14 31.88
N GLN A 52 -59.48 -10.18 31.09
CA GLN A 52 -60.79 -10.49 30.49
C GLN A 52 -61.36 -11.83 30.96
N HIS A 53 -60.56 -12.90 30.90
CA HIS A 53 -61.00 -14.23 31.31
C HIS A 53 -61.26 -14.31 32.81
N THR A 54 -62.33 -14.98 33.23
CA THR A 54 -62.54 -15.29 34.66
C THR A 54 -61.72 -16.49 35.10
N VAL A 55 -61.47 -16.63 36.40
CA VAL A 55 -60.76 -17.80 36.95
C VAL A 55 -61.47 -19.10 36.55
N ALA A 56 -62.80 -19.14 36.62
CA ALA A 56 -63.58 -20.31 36.19
C ALA A 56 -63.40 -20.63 34.69
N GLN A 57 -63.37 -19.60 33.83
CA GLN A 57 -63.10 -19.77 32.40
C GLN A 57 -61.67 -20.27 32.15
N ALA A 58 -60.69 -19.69 32.86
CA ALA A 58 -59.30 -20.11 32.76
C ALA A 58 -59.09 -21.54 33.25
N THR A 59 -59.80 -21.98 34.29
CA THR A 59 -59.79 -23.36 34.77
C THR A 59 -60.33 -24.32 33.72
N GLN A 60 -61.42 -23.96 33.04
CA GLN A 60 -61.98 -24.79 31.98
C GLN A 60 -61.01 -24.90 30.79
N LEU A 61 -60.50 -23.75 30.31
CA LEU A 61 -59.56 -23.69 29.20
C LEU A 61 -58.24 -24.44 29.50
N LEU A 62 -57.73 -24.32 30.72
CA LEU A 62 -56.54 -25.05 31.14
C LEU A 62 -56.80 -26.55 31.29
N SER A 63 -58.01 -26.95 31.69
CA SER A 63 -58.40 -28.37 31.73
C SER A 63 -58.44 -28.97 30.32
N ASP A 64 -58.94 -28.20 29.35
CA ASP A 64 -59.00 -28.59 27.94
C ASP A 64 -57.58 -28.67 27.34
N GLU A 65 -56.72 -27.68 27.60
CA GLU A 65 -55.32 -27.65 27.15
C GLU A 65 -54.51 -28.85 27.68
N LEU A 66 -54.69 -29.17 28.96
CA LEU A 66 -53.97 -30.26 29.62
C LEU A 66 -54.64 -31.63 29.43
N ASN A 67 -55.79 -31.68 28.76
CA ASN A 67 -56.62 -32.87 28.56
C ASN A 67 -56.94 -33.63 29.87
N GLN A 68 -57.17 -32.91 30.96
CA GLN A 68 -57.46 -33.47 32.29
C GLN A 68 -58.19 -32.44 33.18
N PRO A 69 -59.03 -32.88 34.14
CA PRO A 69 -59.76 -31.95 35.01
C PRO A 69 -58.81 -31.20 35.96
N VAL A 70 -58.84 -29.87 35.91
CA VAL A 70 -58.09 -28.97 36.80
C VAL A 70 -59.02 -28.29 37.80
N ASP A 71 -58.56 -28.10 39.04
CA ASP A 71 -59.28 -27.33 40.06
C ASP A 71 -58.95 -25.83 39.94
N GLU A 72 -59.92 -24.94 40.24
CA GLU A 72 -59.71 -23.49 40.34
C GLU A 72 -58.55 -23.15 41.30
N GLU A 73 -58.33 -23.98 42.31
CA GLU A 73 -57.24 -23.82 43.26
C GLU A 73 -55.84 -23.84 42.59
N LEU A 74 -55.66 -24.57 41.47
CA LEU A 74 -54.39 -24.57 40.72
C LEU A 74 -54.16 -23.22 40.04
N VAL A 75 -55.22 -22.63 39.48
CA VAL A 75 -55.16 -21.31 38.85
C VAL A 75 -54.81 -20.24 39.89
N TRP A 76 -55.45 -20.29 41.07
CA TRP A 76 -55.11 -19.40 42.18
C TRP A 76 -53.67 -19.55 42.66
N LEU A 77 -53.15 -20.78 42.74
CA LEU A 77 -51.76 -21.01 43.12
C LEU A 77 -50.76 -20.42 42.11
N SER A 78 -51.08 -20.46 40.81
CA SER A 78 -50.26 -19.83 39.78
C SER A 78 -50.29 -18.32 39.88
N LEU A 79 -51.47 -17.73 40.07
CA LEU A 79 -51.62 -16.29 40.27
C LEU A 79 -50.85 -15.80 41.49
N ASP A 80 -50.91 -16.52 42.61
CA ASP A 80 -50.13 -16.20 43.81
C ASP A 80 -48.61 -16.23 43.54
N THR A 81 -48.16 -17.17 42.70
CA THR A 81 -46.74 -17.33 42.36
C THR A 81 -46.27 -16.25 41.38
N LEU A 82 -47.11 -15.88 40.41
CA LEU A 82 -46.87 -14.78 39.47
C LEU A 82 -46.87 -13.42 40.18
N ASP A 83 -47.76 -13.22 41.16
CA ASP A 83 -47.80 -12.00 41.99
C ASP A 83 -46.54 -11.86 42.85
N LYS A 84 -46.14 -12.95 43.54
CA LYS A 84 -44.88 -12.98 44.32
C LYS A 84 -43.64 -12.66 43.50
N THR A 85 -43.67 -13.00 42.21
CA THR A 85 -42.58 -12.73 41.26
C THR A 85 -42.77 -11.43 40.48
N ARG A 86 -43.83 -10.66 40.78
CA ARG A 86 -44.16 -9.37 40.16
C ARG A 86 -44.31 -9.46 38.64
N LEU A 87 -44.81 -10.59 38.15
CA LEU A 87 -45.09 -10.80 36.72
C LEU A 87 -46.51 -10.36 36.32
N LEU A 88 -47.27 -9.79 37.26
CA LEU A 88 -48.61 -9.23 37.07
C LEU A 88 -48.59 -7.72 37.27
N VAL A 89 -49.48 -7.01 36.57
CA VAL A 89 -49.65 -5.55 36.69
C VAL A 89 -50.26 -5.16 38.04
N ALA A 90 -51.18 -5.98 38.56
CA ALA A 90 -51.83 -5.77 39.85
C ALA A 90 -52.05 -7.12 40.57
N PRO A 91 -52.11 -7.12 41.93
CA PRO A 91 -52.36 -8.32 42.70
C PRO A 91 -53.71 -8.96 42.37
N PRO A 92 -53.83 -10.31 42.38
CA PRO A 92 -55.08 -10.99 42.11
C PRO A 92 -56.09 -10.79 43.26
N GLU A 93 -57.33 -10.43 42.93
CA GLU A 93 -58.39 -10.21 43.93
C GLU A 93 -58.98 -11.53 44.45
N ARG A 94 -58.41 -12.12 45.51
CA ARG A 94 -58.90 -13.41 46.05
C ARG A 94 -60.21 -13.27 46.86
N PRO A 95 -61.17 -14.23 46.78
CA PRO A 95 -62.33 -14.24 47.68
C PRO A 95 -61.90 -14.51 49.13
N SER A 96 -62.45 -13.77 50.09
CA SER A 96 -62.04 -13.71 51.51
C SER A 96 -62.29 -14.97 52.35
N SER A 97 -62.56 -16.13 51.75
CA SER A 97 -62.85 -17.40 52.44
C SER A 97 -61.81 -18.50 52.23
N ALA A 98 -60.60 -18.18 51.80
CA ALA A 98 -59.52 -19.15 51.57
C ALA A 98 -58.27 -18.81 52.39
N ASN A 99 -58.05 -19.53 53.49
CA ASN A 99 -56.85 -19.42 54.33
C ASN A 99 -55.61 -20.03 53.64
N ASP A 100 -54.42 -19.61 54.07
CA ASP A 100 -53.09 -20.12 53.67
C ASP A 100 -52.95 -21.67 53.84
N ASP A 101 -53.86 -22.29 54.62
CA ASP A 101 -53.99 -23.73 54.83
C ASP A 101 -54.35 -24.51 53.55
N SER A 102 -55.01 -23.87 52.58
CA SER A 102 -55.46 -24.50 51.32
C SER A 102 -54.27 -24.96 50.46
N ARG A 103 -53.19 -24.18 50.39
CA ARG A 103 -51.97 -24.52 49.64
C ARG A 103 -51.32 -25.83 50.14
N ARG A 104 -51.24 -26.02 51.46
CA ARG A 104 -50.73 -27.27 52.07
C ARG A 104 -51.69 -28.44 51.84
N ALA A 105 -52.99 -28.22 51.96
CA ALA A 105 -54.01 -29.23 51.75
C ALA A 105 -54.05 -29.73 50.29
N MET A 106 -53.88 -28.85 49.30
CA MET A 106 -53.84 -29.22 47.88
C MET A 106 -52.56 -29.98 47.51
N ILE A 107 -51.40 -29.51 47.99
CA ILE A 107 -50.13 -30.24 47.81
C ILE A 107 -50.24 -31.65 48.42
N GLN A 108 -50.86 -31.79 49.59
CA GLN A 108 -51.13 -33.09 50.21
C GLN A 108 -52.13 -33.94 49.41
N LYS A 109 -53.21 -33.36 48.87
CA LYS A 109 -54.17 -34.07 47.99
C LYS A 109 -53.52 -34.57 46.71
N MET A 110 -52.70 -33.75 46.05
CA MET A 110 -52.01 -34.11 44.81
C MET A 110 -50.90 -35.14 45.04
N ALA A 111 -50.24 -35.12 46.20
CA ALA A 111 -49.29 -36.15 46.61
C ALA A 111 -49.94 -37.55 46.76
N MET A 112 -51.19 -37.61 47.25
CA MET A 112 -51.95 -38.85 47.39
C MET A 112 -52.48 -39.40 46.06
N ALA A 113 -52.61 -38.55 45.03
CA ALA A 113 -53.12 -38.92 43.70
C ALA A 113 -52.03 -39.41 42.71
N GLY A 114 -50.77 -39.52 43.14
CA GLY A 114 -49.72 -40.29 42.47
C GLY A 114 -49.20 -39.82 41.10
N GLY A 115 -49.80 -38.82 40.43
CA GLY A 115 -49.42 -38.48 39.05
C GLY A 115 -49.49 -37.00 38.62
N LEU A 116 -49.99 -36.08 39.45
CA LEU A 116 -50.33 -34.71 39.02
C LEU A 116 -49.33 -33.62 39.49
N MET A 117 -48.21 -33.97 40.13
CA MET A 117 -47.27 -32.98 40.70
C MET A 117 -46.59 -32.09 39.65
N PHE A 118 -46.39 -32.56 38.42
CA PHE A 118 -45.73 -31.78 37.35
C PHE A 118 -46.55 -30.55 36.90
N LEU A 119 -47.84 -30.50 37.25
CA LEU A 119 -48.73 -29.39 36.92
C LEU A 119 -48.63 -28.21 37.89
N LEU A 120 -48.00 -28.40 39.05
CA LEU A 120 -47.84 -27.33 40.02
C LEU A 120 -47.06 -26.18 39.37
N PRO A 121 -47.54 -24.93 39.45
CA PRO A 121 -46.80 -23.81 38.91
C PRO A 121 -45.44 -23.70 39.59
N ALA A 122 -44.38 -23.76 38.78
CA ALA A 122 -43.03 -23.59 39.24
C ALA A 122 -42.45 -22.35 38.56
N ILE A 123 -42.07 -21.37 39.39
CA ILE A 123 -41.29 -20.22 38.95
C ILE A 123 -39.97 -20.28 39.72
N THR A 124 -38.92 -20.70 39.05
CA THR A 124 -37.59 -20.78 39.66
C THR A 124 -36.78 -19.53 39.29
N PRO A 125 -36.22 -18.79 40.26
CA PRO A 125 -35.29 -17.73 39.94
C PRO A 125 -34.01 -18.35 39.40
N LEU A 126 -33.60 -17.98 38.18
CA LEU A 126 -32.21 -18.17 37.79
C LEU A 126 -31.39 -17.20 38.65
N THR A 127 -30.45 -17.75 39.43
CA THR A 127 -29.56 -17.02 40.33
C THR A 127 -29.17 -15.65 39.76
N LYS A 128 -29.36 -14.59 40.56
CA LYS A 128 -28.91 -13.22 40.27
C LYS A 128 -27.53 -13.27 39.63
N VAL A 129 -27.44 -12.88 38.37
CA VAL A 129 -26.16 -12.58 37.73
C VAL A 129 -25.50 -11.54 38.64
N ALA A 130 -24.34 -11.86 39.21
CA ALA A 130 -23.58 -10.91 40.00
C ALA A 130 -23.29 -9.69 39.10
N ARG A 131 -23.99 -8.58 39.36
CA ARG A 131 -23.71 -7.30 38.73
C ARG A 131 -22.42 -6.77 39.33
N ALA A 132 -21.32 -6.94 38.61
CA ALA A 132 -20.17 -6.06 38.75
C ALA A 132 -20.24 -5.01 37.63
N ALA A 133 -20.75 -3.82 37.94
CA ALA A 133 -20.32 -2.57 37.33
C ALA A 133 -20.90 -1.38 38.12
N SER A 134 -20.07 -0.72 38.91
CA SER A 134 -20.28 0.72 39.13
C SER A 134 -19.94 1.42 37.81
N PRO A 135 -20.71 2.43 37.35
CA PRO A 135 -20.29 3.22 36.20
C PRO A 135 -18.97 3.93 36.51
N ILE A 136 -18.02 3.88 35.58
CA ILE A 136 -16.77 4.64 35.67
C ILE A 136 -17.14 6.14 35.69
N GLN A 137 -16.81 6.83 36.77
CA GLN A 137 -16.98 8.28 36.89
C GLN A 137 -15.92 8.97 36.02
N VAL A 138 -16.35 9.88 35.14
CA VAL A 138 -15.45 10.65 34.27
C VAL A 138 -14.79 11.74 35.13
N SER A 139 -13.46 11.69 35.27
CA SER A 139 -12.66 12.74 35.93
C SER A 139 -12.38 13.89 34.96
N SER A 140 -12.34 15.13 35.47
CA SER A 140 -11.87 16.32 34.75
C SER A 140 -10.33 16.47 34.73
N ASP A 141 -9.62 15.56 35.39
CA ASP A 141 -8.16 15.62 35.46
C ASP A 141 -7.50 15.17 34.14
N PRO A 142 -6.31 15.69 33.79
CA PRO A 142 -5.60 15.33 32.56
C PRO A 142 -5.10 13.86 32.46
N GLY A 143 -5.51 12.99 33.38
CA GLY A 143 -5.04 11.61 33.52
C GLY A 143 -5.93 10.58 32.80
N PRO A 144 -5.47 9.32 32.71
CA PRO A 144 -6.26 8.26 32.10
C PRO A 144 -7.50 7.93 32.95
N ALA A 145 -8.68 7.95 32.34
CA ALA A 145 -9.93 7.57 33.00
C ALA A 145 -9.98 6.07 33.40
N LEU A 146 -9.22 5.21 32.72
CA LEU A 146 -9.07 3.79 33.03
C LEU A 146 -7.61 3.36 32.82
N LYS A 147 -6.99 2.73 33.83
CA LYS A 147 -5.65 2.13 33.75
C LYS A 147 -5.65 0.75 34.41
N GLY A 148 -5.40 -0.31 33.64
CA GLY A 148 -5.30 -1.68 34.11
C GLY A 148 -4.09 -2.40 33.53
N LEU A 149 -3.51 -3.34 34.29
CA LEU A 149 -2.42 -4.21 33.85
C LEU A 149 -2.94 -5.65 33.82
N SER A 150 -2.74 -6.36 32.72
CA SER A 150 -3.12 -7.77 32.56
C SER A 150 -1.92 -8.56 32.06
N THR A 151 -1.78 -9.81 32.49
CA THR A 151 -0.81 -10.77 31.94
C THR A 151 -1.36 -11.51 30.70
N GLY A 152 -2.66 -11.32 30.39
CA GLY A 152 -3.32 -11.80 29.18
C GLY A 152 -3.95 -10.64 28.41
N THR A 153 -5.19 -10.81 27.93
CA THR A 153 -5.91 -9.73 27.24
C THR A 153 -6.29 -8.62 28.21
N ALA A 154 -5.88 -7.38 27.93
CA ALA A 154 -6.25 -6.21 28.73
C ALA A 154 -7.63 -5.64 28.32
N VAL A 155 -7.92 -5.58 27.02
CA VAL A 155 -9.20 -5.10 26.46
C VAL A 155 -9.61 -6.02 25.30
N TRP A 156 -10.82 -6.56 25.35
CA TRP A 156 -11.43 -7.36 24.27
C TRP A 156 -12.79 -6.76 23.90
N GLY A 157 -13.00 -6.41 22.63
CA GLY A 157 -14.27 -5.90 22.13
C GLY A 157 -14.71 -6.68 20.89
N GLU A 158 -15.91 -7.28 20.97
CA GLU A 158 -16.52 -8.05 19.89
C GLU A 158 -17.88 -7.46 19.55
N SER A 159 -18.17 -7.28 18.26
CA SER A 159 -19.45 -6.78 17.77
C SER A 159 -19.85 -7.52 16.49
N LYS A 160 -21.11 -7.95 16.42
CA LYS A 160 -21.66 -8.65 15.25
C LYS A 160 -22.22 -7.72 14.19
N THR A 161 -22.40 -6.44 14.51
CA THR A 161 -23.11 -5.48 13.65
C THR A 161 -22.31 -4.21 13.36
N TRP A 162 -21.41 -3.80 14.26
CA TRP A 162 -20.73 -2.50 14.19
C TRP A 162 -19.34 -2.54 14.87
N MET A 163 -18.86 -1.43 15.45
CA MET A 163 -17.51 -1.34 16.03
C MET A 163 -17.38 -2.18 17.31
N GLY A 164 -16.35 -3.04 17.38
CA GLY A 164 -15.98 -3.74 18.62
C GLY A 164 -15.24 -2.82 19.61
N VAL A 165 -14.34 -1.97 19.13
CA VAL A 165 -13.62 -0.95 19.93
C VAL A 165 -13.50 0.34 19.11
N TYR A 166 -13.78 1.50 19.71
CA TYR A 166 -13.67 2.81 19.07
C TYR A 166 -12.80 3.76 19.92
N GLY A 167 -11.68 4.22 19.37
CA GLY A 167 -10.84 5.25 19.97
C GLY A 167 -10.82 6.52 19.15
N LYS A 168 -11.18 7.66 19.77
CA LYS A 168 -11.24 8.98 19.14
C LYS A 168 -10.52 10.00 20.00
N SER A 169 -9.60 10.74 19.38
CA SER A 169 -9.05 11.96 19.96
C SER A 169 -9.59 13.17 19.19
N THR A 170 -10.01 14.21 19.90
CA THR A 170 -10.43 15.51 19.32
C THR A 170 -9.36 16.59 19.49
N SER A 171 -8.15 16.21 19.93
CA SER A 171 -7.05 17.15 20.13
C SER A 171 -6.67 17.85 18.83
N THR A 172 -6.55 19.18 18.87
CA THR A 172 -6.12 20.02 17.74
C THR A 172 -4.62 20.29 17.74
N THR A 173 -3.90 19.86 18.78
CA THR A 173 -2.45 20.05 18.95
C THR A 173 -1.66 18.74 18.83
N GLY A 174 -2.33 17.64 18.44
CA GLY A 174 -1.74 16.30 18.30
C GLY A 174 -2.25 15.30 19.34
N GLY A 175 -2.23 14.01 18.99
CA GLY A 175 -2.64 12.89 19.85
C GLY A 175 -3.26 11.73 19.06
N PHE A 176 -2.99 10.49 19.47
CA PHE A 176 -3.54 9.29 18.83
C PHE A 176 -4.92 8.95 19.40
N GLY A 177 -5.88 8.60 18.54
CA GLY A 177 -7.17 8.03 19.00
C GLY A 177 -7.01 6.63 19.61
N VAL A 178 -6.04 5.86 19.10
CA VAL A 178 -5.57 4.56 19.61
C VAL A 178 -4.06 4.49 19.37
N MET A 179 -3.29 4.04 20.37
CA MET A 179 -1.83 3.84 20.24
C MET A 179 -1.47 2.44 20.78
N GLY A 180 -0.93 1.59 19.90
CA GLY A 180 -0.39 0.28 20.26
C GLY A 180 1.14 0.31 20.26
N VAL A 181 1.76 -0.16 21.35
CA VAL A 181 3.20 -0.39 21.44
C VAL A 181 3.41 -1.85 21.81
N GLY A 182 4.21 -2.57 21.04
CA GLY A 182 4.48 -3.99 21.27
C GLY A 182 5.93 -4.35 20.94
N ILE A 183 6.42 -5.42 21.55
CA ILE A 183 7.69 -6.07 21.16
C ILE A 183 7.51 -6.82 19.82
N GLY A 184 6.29 -7.31 19.55
CA GLY A 184 5.87 -7.86 18.25
C GLY A 184 5.09 -6.82 17.41
N SER A 185 4.01 -7.25 16.75
CA SER A 185 3.16 -6.33 15.97
C SER A 185 2.49 -5.28 16.86
N GLY A 186 2.68 -3.99 16.56
CA GLY A 186 2.01 -2.88 17.27
C GLY A 186 0.53 -2.72 16.87
N VAL A 187 0.22 -2.95 15.58
CA VAL A 187 -1.14 -2.99 15.02
C VAL A 187 -1.17 -4.05 13.92
N ALA A 188 -2.17 -4.93 13.94
CA ALA A 188 -2.44 -5.90 12.90
C ALA A 188 -3.90 -5.77 12.47
N GLY A 189 -4.16 -5.71 11.16
CA GLY A 189 -5.50 -5.63 10.60
C GLY A 189 -5.64 -6.58 9.42
N GLU A 190 -6.65 -7.43 9.48
CA GLU A 190 -7.00 -8.44 8.47
C GLU A 190 -8.43 -8.18 8.01
N SER A 191 -8.67 -8.29 6.70
CA SER A 191 -10.00 -8.13 6.12
C SER A 191 -10.10 -8.97 4.85
N GLU A 192 -11.21 -9.70 4.70
CA GLU A 192 -11.47 -10.55 3.53
C GLU A 192 -12.08 -9.77 2.35
N THR A 193 -12.76 -8.65 2.62
CA THR A 193 -13.56 -7.93 1.62
C THR A 193 -13.19 -6.45 1.48
N TRP A 194 -12.44 -5.89 2.42
CA TRP A 194 -12.16 -4.45 2.53
C TRP A 194 -10.72 -4.18 3.01
N HIS A 195 -10.40 -2.94 3.41
CA HIS A 195 -9.07 -2.57 3.88
C HIS A 195 -8.76 -3.24 5.24
N GLY A 196 -7.70 -4.04 5.32
CA GLY A 196 -7.19 -4.55 6.60
C GLY A 196 -6.68 -3.43 7.52
N VAL A 197 -5.95 -2.46 6.95
CA VAL A 197 -5.51 -1.23 7.64
C VAL A 197 -5.67 -0.05 6.69
N TYR A 198 -6.34 1.02 7.14
CA TYR A 198 -6.54 2.24 6.35
C TYR A 198 -5.97 3.45 7.09
N GLY A 199 -5.05 4.17 6.45
CA GLY A 199 -4.48 5.41 6.96
C GLY A 199 -4.72 6.58 6.01
N LYS A 200 -5.35 7.65 6.51
CA LYS A 200 -5.65 8.86 5.73
C LYS A 200 -5.23 10.11 6.50
N SER A 201 -4.44 10.95 5.85
CA SER A 201 -4.15 12.31 6.30
C SER A 201 -4.89 13.31 5.41
N LYS A 202 -5.50 14.34 5.99
CA LYS A 202 -6.10 15.49 5.27
C LYS A 202 -5.23 16.75 5.35
N SER A 203 -4.06 16.66 5.97
CA SER A 203 -3.21 17.82 6.21
C SER A 203 -2.59 18.31 4.90
N MET A 204 -2.74 19.61 4.63
CA MET A 204 -2.13 20.28 3.48
C MET A 204 -0.74 20.87 3.78
N LYS A 205 -0.26 20.74 5.02
CA LYS A 205 1.04 21.27 5.50
C LYS A 205 2.05 20.16 5.85
N GLY A 206 1.69 18.88 5.63
CA GLY A 206 2.51 17.70 5.93
C GLY A 206 1.76 16.61 6.72
N GLY A 207 2.14 15.35 6.53
CA GLY A 207 1.62 14.17 7.23
C GLY A 207 1.20 13.04 6.29
N ALA A 208 1.82 11.86 6.40
CA ALA A 208 1.49 10.68 5.59
C ALA A 208 0.23 9.98 6.11
N GLY A 209 -0.56 9.37 5.21
CA GLY A 209 -1.68 8.52 5.61
C GLY A 209 -1.20 7.27 6.35
N VAL A 210 -0.10 6.68 5.89
CA VAL A 210 0.63 5.57 6.52
C VAL A 210 2.13 5.85 6.36
N MET A 211 2.92 5.66 7.41
CA MET A 211 4.39 5.75 7.37
C MET A 211 4.98 4.47 7.97
N GLY A 212 5.81 3.78 7.20
CA GLY A 212 6.59 2.64 7.68
C GLY A 212 8.06 3.03 7.82
N GLU A 213 8.64 2.81 8.99
CA GLU A 213 10.06 2.97 9.27
C GLU A 213 10.61 1.66 9.82
N ALA A 214 11.72 1.17 9.27
CA ALA A 214 12.33 -0.07 9.68
C ALA A 214 13.85 -0.07 9.39
N ILE A 215 14.60 -0.88 10.15
CA ILE A 215 15.98 -1.26 9.80
C ILE A 215 15.97 -2.17 8.54
N GLY A 216 14.93 -3.00 8.40
CA GLY A 216 14.65 -3.80 7.21
C GLY A 216 13.70 -3.10 6.23
N PRO A 217 12.92 -3.84 5.41
CA PRO A 217 11.93 -3.23 4.52
C PRO A 217 10.89 -2.41 5.30
N GLY A 218 10.78 -1.11 5.01
CA GLY A 218 9.82 -0.22 5.68
C GLY A 218 8.36 -0.49 5.27
N VAL A 219 8.13 -0.90 4.01
CA VAL A 219 6.81 -1.26 3.46
C VAL A 219 6.98 -2.38 2.43
N ILE A 220 6.12 -3.39 2.46
CA ILE A 220 6.07 -4.47 1.46
C ILE A 220 4.64 -4.56 0.90
N GLY A 221 4.49 -4.29 -0.40
CA GLY A 221 3.24 -4.51 -1.12
C GLY A 221 3.32 -5.75 -2.00
N LYS A 222 2.41 -6.70 -1.82
CA LYS A 222 2.28 -7.92 -2.65
C LYS A 222 0.86 -7.99 -3.19
N SER A 223 0.72 -8.24 -4.48
CA SER A 223 -0.58 -8.47 -5.12
C SER A 223 -0.44 -9.59 -6.15
N GLN A 224 -1.47 -10.44 -6.26
CA GLN A 224 -1.50 -11.55 -7.21
C GLN A 224 -2.13 -11.16 -8.55
N THR A 225 -2.98 -10.12 -8.55
CA THR A 225 -3.82 -9.73 -9.69
C THR A 225 -3.76 -8.25 -10.04
N TRP A 226 -3.11 -7.43 -9.20
CA TRP A 226 -3.10 -5.96 -9.32
C TRP A 226 -1.74 -5.37 -8.92
N PHE A 227 -1.61 -4.05 -8.79
CA PHE A 227 -0.36 -3.44 -8.30
C PHE A 227 -0.07 -3.85 -6.86
N GLY A 228 1.16 -4.30 -6.58
CA GLY A 228 1.61 -4.51 -5.20
C GLY A 228 1.71 -3.20 -4.42
N ILE A 229 2.14 -2.12 -5.08
CA ILE A 229 2.20 -0.75 -4.58
C ILE A 229 1.77 0.18 -5.72
N PHE A 230 0.80 1.06 -5.46
CA PHE A 230 0.34 2.07 -6.41
C PHE A 230 0.53 3.46 -5.77
N GLY A 231 1.20 4.36 -6.49
CA GLY A 231 1.39 5.74 -6.05
C GLY A 231 0.96 6.70 -7.14
N GLU A 232 0.05 7.59 -6.80
CA GLU A 232 -0.56 8.59 -7.66
C GLU A 232 -0.52 9.94 -6.97
N THR A 233 -0.38 11.01 -7.75
CA THR A 233 -0.47 12.38 -7.26
C THR A 233 -1.27 13.21 -8.25
N ASP A 234 -2.33 13.86 -7.77
CA ASP A 234 -3.14 14.81 -8.55
C ASP A 234 -2.48 16.21 -8.65
N SER A 235 -1.30 16.37 -8.05
CA SER A 235 -0.62 17.67 -8.01
C SER A 235 -0.21 18.13 -9.41
N THR A 236 -0.72 19.30 -9.81
CA THR A 236 -0.38 19.95 -11.09
C THR A 236 0.82 20.90 -10.97
N THR A 237 1.36 21.09 -9.76
CA THR A 237 2.50 21.98 -9.48
C THR A 237 3.77 21.21 -9.10
N GLY A 238 3.77 19.88 -9.27
CA GLY A 238 4.93 19.01 -9.06
C GLY A 238 4.75 17.96 -7.96
N GLY A 239 5.73 17.06 -7.83
CA GLY A 239 5.73 15.91 -6.94
C GLY A 239 5.71 14.58 -7.71
N SER A 240 6.29 13.53 -7.12
CA SER A 240 6.32 12.19 -7.73
C SER A 240 5.24 11.31 -7.11
N GLY A 241 4.43 10.61 -7.92
CA GLY A 241 3.47 9.62 -7.43
C GLY A 241 4.15 8.50 -6.63
N VAL A 242 5.36 8.11 -7.05
CA VAL A 242 6.29 7.24 -6.32
C VAL A 242 7.70 7.81 -6.45
N GLY A 243 8.44 7.90 -5.35
CA GLY A 243 9.85 8.29 -5.34
C GLY A 243 10.70 7.24 -4.65
N GLY A 244 11.83 6.88 -5.26
CA GLY A 244 12.84 6.01 -4.65
C GLY A 244 14.17 6.73 -4.54
N VAL A 245 14.67 6.89 -3.32
CA VAL A 245 15.96 7.54 -3.02
C VAL A 245 16.85 6.53 -2.31
N HIS A 246 18.09 6.42 -2.76
CA HIS A 246 19.13 5.65 -2.08
C HIS A 246 20.34 6.55 -1.86
N ASN A 247 20.77 6.70 -0.59
CA ASN A 247 21.83 7.64 -0.21
C ASN A 247 23.26 7.08 -0.37
N GLY A 248 23.39 5.79 -0.72
CA GLY A 248 24.67 5.11 -0.99
C GLY A 248 24.86 4.77 -2.46
N ALA A 249 25.43 3.59 -2.74
CA ALA A 249 25.73 3.10 -4.09
C ALA A 249 24.69 2.10 -4.67
N GLY A 250 23.59 1.86 -3.97
CA GLY A 250 22.47 1.02 -4.41
C GLY A 250 21.45 1.74 -5.30
N SER A 251 20.45 0.99 -5.77
CA SER A 251 19.37 1.53 -6.61
C SER A 251 18.30 2.25 -5.80
N GLY A 252 17.92 3.46 -6.20
CA GLY A 252 16.72 4.13 -5.66
C GLY A 252 15.41 3.42 -6.05
N VAL A 253 15.32 2.96 -7.31
CA VAL A 253 14.19 2.17 -7.84
C VAL A 253 14.75 1.03 -8.71
N GLN A 254 14.16 -0.16 -8.61
CA GLN A 254 14.54 -1.32 -9.42
C GLN A 254 13.30 -1.97 -10.04
N GLY A 255 13.26 -2.07 -11.37
CA GLY A 255 12.25 -2.84 -12.11
C GLY A 255 12.83 -4.15 -12.62
N LYS A 256 12.13 -5.26 -12.40
CA LYS A 256 12.54 -6.59 -12.87
C LYS A 256 11.31 -7.34 -13.41
N SER A 257 11.43 -7.87 -14.63
CA SER A 257 10.41 -8.72 -15.26
C SER A 257 11.06 -9.96 -15.85
N LYS A 258 10.34 -11.10 -15.84
CA LYS A 258 10.87 -12.38 -16.36
C LYS A 258 10.81 -12.44 -17.89
N SER A 259 9.76 -11.89 -18.48
CA SER A 259 9.47 -12.02 -19.92
C SER A 259 8.85 -10.77 -20.54
N GLY A 260 8.58 -9.74 -19.74
CA GLY A 260 7.99 -8.48 -20.20
C GLY A 260 8.91 -7.30 -19.97
N ILE A 261 8.32 -6.11 -19.99
CA ILE A 261 9.02 -4.85 -19.75
C ILE A 261 9.36 -4.73 -18.27
N GLY A 262 10.64 -4.53 -17.93
CA GLY A 262 11.08 -4.32 -16.55
C GLY A 262 10.68 -2.94 -16.01
N VAL A 263 10.81 -1.90 -16.84
CA VAL A 263 10.42 -0.50 -16.55
C VAL A 263 9.82 0.10 -17.81
N LEU A 264 8.57 0.57 -17.72
CA LEU A 264 7.87 1.24 -18.82
C LEU A 264 7.78 2.73 -18.51
N ALA A 265 8.28 3.58 -19.41
CA ALA A 265 8.24 5.03 -19.29
C ALA A 265 7.43 5.60 -20.46
N ILE A 266 6.31 6.26 -20.17
CA ILE A 266 5.40 6.85 -21.16
C ILE A 266 5.10 8.28 -20.75
N SER A 267 5.19 9.21 -21.70
CA SER A 267 4.76 10.60 -21.54
C SER A 267 3.95 11.03 -22.75
N ALA A 268 2.88 11.80 -22.53
CA ALA A 268 1.98 12.25 -23.61
C ALA A 268 2.63 13.31 -24.51
N SER A 269 3.46 14.18 -23.94
CA SER A 269 4.07 15.30 -24.68
C SER A 269 5.47 15.70 -24.17
N GLY A 270 5.93 15.13 -23.06
CA GLY A 270 7.19 15.47 -22.43
C GLY A 270 8.25 14.39 -22.58
N THR A 271 9.34 14.53 -21.84
CA THR A 271 10.38 13.51 -21.72
C THR A 271 9.86 12.33 -20.93
N ALA A 272 9.74 11.16 -21.55
CA ALA A 272 9.31 9.93 -20.86
C ALA A 272 10.36 9.42 -19.86
N LEU A 273 11.64 9.51 -20.21
CA LEU A 273 12.77 9.12 -19.36
C LEU A 273 13.84 10.21 -19.37
N HIS A 274 14.08 10.80 -18.21
CA HIS A 274 15.18 11.75 -17.99
C HIS A 274 16.21 11.10 -17.07
N ALA A 275 17.45 11.00 -17.52
CA ALA A 275 18.56 10.45 -16.73
C ALA A 275 19.74 11.41 -16.80
N GLU A 276 20.29 11.77 -15.64
CA GLU A 276 21.37 12.75 -15.51
C GLU A 276 22.43 12.20 -14.55
N SER A 277 23.71 12.49 -14.87
CA SER A 277 24.81 12.28 -13.93
C SER A 277 25.50 13.62 -13.66
N GLN A 278 25.41 14.11 -12.42
CA GLN A 278 25.88 15.45 -12.05
C GLN A 278 27.40 15.60 -12.00
N ASN A 279 28.13 14.49 -11.88
CA ASN A 279 29.59 14.49 -11.66
C ASN A 279 30.34 13.71 -12.75
N GLY A 280 29.86 13.77 -14.00
CA GLY A 280 30.53 13.16 -15.16
C GLY A 280 30.44 11.63 -15.23
N GLY A 281 29.57 11.01 -14.44
CA GLY A 281 29.25 9.60 -14.58
C GLY A 281 28.38 9.32 -15.81
N ARG A 282 28.06 8.05 -16.02
CA ARG A 282 27.17 7.62 -17.11
C ARG A 282 25.72 7.94 -16.76
N ALA A 283 25.00 8.61 -17.66
CA ALA A 283 23.55 8.78 -17.55
C ALA A 283 22.80 7.47 -17.83
N GLY A 284 23.35 6.58 -18.66
CA GLY A 284 22.76 5.28 -18.97
C GLY A 284 23.80 4.22 -19.32
N PHE A 285 23.48 2.96 -19.05
CA PHE A 285 24.25 1.79 -19.47
C PHE A 285 23.28 0.72 -19.96
N PHE A 286 23.46 0.28 -21.20
CA PHE A 286 22.59 -0.69 -21.86
C PHE A 286 23.43 -1.92 -22.23
N LYS A 287 22.96 -3.11 -21.80
CA LYS A 287 23.54 -4.39 -22.22
C LYS A 287 22.55 -5.08 -23.15
N GLY A 288 22.81 -4.99 -24.45
CA GLY A 288 21.91 -5.41 -25.52
C GLY A 288 21.67 -4.27 -26.51
N ASP A 289 20.74 -4.49 -27.43
CA ASP A 289 20.45 -3.53 -28.49
C ASP A 289 19.58 -2.37 -27.99
N VAL A 290 19.76 -1.21 -28.61
CA VAL A 290 18.95 0.00 -28.37
C VAL A 290 18.32 0.41 -29.68
N GLU A 291 16.98 0.38 -29.74
CA GLU A 291 16.21 0.84 -30.89
C GLU A 291 15.67 2.25 -30.62
N VAL A 292 15.92 3.17 -31.56
CA VAL A 292 15.42 4.55 -31.53
C VAL A 292 14.75 4.83 -32.87
N THR A 293 13.45 5.13 -32.84
CA THR A 293 12.64 5.38 -34.05
C THR A 293 12.68 6.83 -34.52
N GLY A 294 13.21 7.73 -33.68
CA GLY A 294 13.53 9.11 -34.03
C GLY A 294 15.04 9.35 -34.05
N ASP A 295 15.45 10.61 -33.95
CA ASP A 295 16.86 10.99 -34.01
C ASP A 295 17.60 10.72 -32.69
N ILE A 296 18.85 10.24 -32.81
CA ILE A 296 19.83 10.29 -31.72
C ILE A 296 20.58 11.62 -31.82
N ARG A 297 20.36 12.51 -30.85
CA ARG A 297 21.01 13.82 -30.81
C ARG A 297 22.33 13.75 -30.07
N LEU A 298 23.43 13.80 -30.81
CA LEU A 298 24.79 13.91 -30.28
C LEU A 298 25.27 15.36 -30.47
N PRO A 299 25.39 16.19 -29.40
CA PRO A 299 25.66 17.63 -29.53
C PRO A 299 27.09 17.96 -29.98
N ASN A 300 27.97 16.97 -29.87
CA ASN A 300 29.38 17.05 -30.27
C ASN A 300 29.53 16.77 -31.78
N ALA A 301 30.76 16.79 -32.30
CA ALA A 301 31.03 16.90 -33.73
C ALA A 301 31.24 15.55 -34.44
N ASP A 302 32.46 15.04 -34.45
CA ASP A 302 32.92 13.94 -35.30
C ASP A 302 32.49 12.56 -34.80
N CYS A 303 32.52 11.59 -35.73
CA CYS A 303 32.45 10.17 -35.41
C CYS A 303 33.87 9.63 -35.39
N ALA A 304 34.29 9.18 -34.21
CA ALA A 304 35.63 8.68 -33.95
C ALA A 304 35.61 7.22 -33.52
N GLU A 305 36.72 6.53 -33.73
CA GLU A 305 36.99 5.21 -33.16
C GLU A 305 38.31 5.27 -32.40
N ASP A 306 38.38 4.59 -31.26
CA ASP A 306 39.62 4.47 -30.52
C ASP A 306 40.60 3.56 -31.30
N PHE A 307 41.84 3.99 -31.51
CA PHE A 307 42.89 3.16 -32.10
C PHE A 307 44.10 3.05 -31.17
N ASP A 308 44.82 1.94 -31.26
CA ASP A 308 46.14 1.82 -30.63
C ASP A 308 47.11 2.82 -31.30
N ILE A 309 47.74 3.68 -30.51
CA ILE A 309 48.65 4.71 -31.02
C ILE A 309 50.09 4.38 -30.64
N MET A 310 50.99 4.35 -31.62
CA MET A 310 52.43 4.28 -31.41
C MET A 310 52.95 5.65 -30.92
N ASP A 311 53.78 5.63 -29.89
CA ASP A 311 54.35 6.84 -29.28
C ASP A 311 53.26 7.86 -28.86
N ALA A 312 52.21 7.34 -28.22
CA ALA A 312 50.98 8.07 -27.92
C ALA A 312 51.21 9.33 -27.05
N GLU A 313 52.27 9.35 -26.25
CA GLU A 313 52.73 10.48 -25.45
C GLU A 313 53.07 11.71 -26.30
N ASN A 314 53.57 11.51 -27.52
CA ASN A 314 53.98 12.58 -28.44
C ASN A 314 52.90 12.93 -29.48
N VAL A 315 51.74 12.28 -29.41
CA VAL A 315 50.63 12.48 -30.33
C VAL A 315 49.55 13.33 -29.67
N GLU A 316 49.29 14.51 -30.23
CA GLU A 316 48.28 15.45 -29.73
C GLU A 316 47.01 15.44 -30.58
N ALA A 317 45.92 16.00 -30.03
CA ALA A 317 44.71 16.22 -30.81
C ALA A 317 44.99 17.12 -32.03
N GLY A 318 44.37 16.78 -33.16
CA GLY A 318 44.59 17.40 -34.45
C GLY A 318 45.78 16.84 -35.24
N SER A 319 46.58 15.93 -34.69
CA SER A 319 47.61 15.22 -35.45
C SER A 319 46.99 14.24 -36.45
N VAL A 320 47.54 14.22 -37.67
CA VAL A 320 47.15 13.28 -38.73
C VAL A 320 47.83 11.94 -38.52
N MET A 321 47.06 10.86 -38.67
CA MET A 321 47.49 9.50 -38.36
C MET A 321 47.45 8.61 -39.60
N VAL A 322 48.41 7.70 -39.70
CA VAL A 322 48.53 6.69 -40.76
C VAL A 322 48.60 5.30 -40.17
N LEU A 323 48.10 4.31 -40.90
CA LEU A 323 48.18 2.89 -40.53
C LEU A 323 49.64 2.43 -40.44
N CYS A 324 49.99 1.77 -39.34
CA CYS A 324 51.25 1.05 -39.17
C CYS A 324 51.00 -0.36 -38.61
N GLY A 325 51.39 -1.38 -39.38
CA GLY A 325 51.14 -2.78 -39.01
C GLY A 325 49.65 -3.16 -39.07
N GLU A 326 49.24 -4.16 -38.30
CA GLU A 326 47.92 -4.80 -38.44
C GLU A 326 46.75 -4.03 -37.81
N SER A 327 46.97 -3.14 -36.83
CA SER A 327 45.88 -2.43 -36.12
C SER A 327 46.29 -1.15 -35.37
N ALA A 328 47.55 -0.73 -35.49
CA ALA A 328 48.05 0.46 -34.81
C ALA A 328 48.18 1.64 -35.78
N LEU A 329 48.15 2.84 -35.21
CA LEU A 329 48.39 4.07 -35.94
C LEU A 329 49.65 4.76 -35.45
N GLN A 330 50.32 5.46 -36.35
CA GLN A 330 51.42 6.36 -36.05
C GLN A 330 51.18 7.71 -36.69
N MET A 331 51.91 8.72 -36.23
CA MET A 331 51.84 10.06 -36.80
C MET A 331 52.29 10.04 -38.27
N SER A 332 51.57 10.71 -39.16
CA SER A 332 51.96 10.84 -40.56
C SER A 332 53.30 11.57 -40.68
N GLN A 333 54.17 11.16 -41.59
CA GLN A 333 55.49 11.80 -41.81
C GLN A 333 55.86 11.93 -43.29
N THR A 334 54.96 11.57 -44.20
CA THR A 334 55.21 11.55 -45.64
C THR A 334 54.03 12.16 -46.34
N ALA A 335 54.30 13.04 -47.30
CA ALA A 335 53.29 13.63 -48.17
C ALA A 335 52.57 12.57 -49.00
N TYR A 336 51.26 12.76 -49.22
CA TYR A 336 50.42 11.85 -50.02
C TYR A 336 50.46 10.37 -49.57
N ASP A 337 50.49 10.12 -48.27
CA ASP A 337 50.50 8.77 -47.71
C ASP A 337 49.10 8.14 -47.81
N LYS A 338 49.01 7.08 -48.63
CA LYS A 338 47.76 6.35 -48.86
C LYS A 338 47.28 5.53 -47.66
N ARG A 339 48.09 5.45 -46.60
CA ARG A 339 47.76 4.77 -45.34
C ARG A 339 47.04 5.69 -44.37
N VAL A 340 46.72 6.94 -44.76
CA VAL A 340 46.05 7.89 -43.88
C VAL A 340 44.74 7.31 -43.35
N ALA A 341 44.60 7.36 -42.03
CA ALA A 341 43.49 6.75 -41.30
C ALA A 341 42.54 7.79 -40.70
N GLY A 342 42.98 9.04 -40.53
CA GLY A 342 42.19 10.10 -39.94
C GLY A 342 43.03 11.06 -39.11
N VAL A 343 42.36 11.79 -38.21
CA VAL A 343 42.95 12.83 -37.37
C VAL A 343 42.59 12.56 -35.91
N ILE A 344 43.52 12.74 -34.97
CA ILE A 344 43.21 12.62 -33.54
C ILE A 344 42.13 13.64 -33.15
N SER A 345 41.00 13.16 -32.63
CA SER A 345 39.85 13.99 -32.27
C SER A 345 40.07 14.76 -30.96
N GLY A 346 39.27 15.82 -30.75
CA GLY A 346 39.20 16.55 -29.49
C GLY A 346 39.98 17.88 -29.43
N ALA A 347 40.56 18.33 -30.54
CA ALA A 347 41.28 19.60 -30.64
C ALA A 347 40.33 20.80 -30.81
N GLY A 348 40.77 21.98 -30.37
CA GLY A 348 39.98 23.21 -30.41
C GLY A 348 38.63 23.05 -29.74
N ASP A 349 37.58 23.53 -30.39
CA ASP A 349 36.20 23.51 -29.88
C ASP A 349 35.42 22.25 -30.32
N TYR A 350 36.04 21.33 -31.07
CA TYR A 350 35.39 20.10 -31.49
C TYR A 350 35.76 18.93 -30.57
N LYS A 351 34.72 18.23 -30.11
CA LYS A 351 34.79 16.98 -29.35
C LYS A 351 34.08 15.89 -30.14
N PRO A 352 34.46 14.61 -30.00
CA PRO A 352 33.77 13.51 -30.65
C PRO A 352 32.34 13.38 -30.12
N GLY A 353 31.39 13.18 -31.04
CA GLY A 353 29.99 12.88 -30.71
C GLY A 353 29.72 11.42 -30.51
N LEU A 354 30.45 10.56 -31.22
CA LEU A 354 30.41 9.12 -31.08
C LEU A 354 31.85 8.62 -31.02
N ILE A 355 32.16 7.79 -30.02
CA ILE A 355 33.43 7.07 -29.94
C ILE A 355 33.12 5.57 -30.00
N LEU A 356 33.70 4.90 -30.98
CA LEU A 356 33.60 3.47 -31.19
C LEU A 356 34.83 2.73 -30.64
N ASP A 357 34.66 1.43 -30.39
CA ASP A 357 35.70 0.52 -29.88
C ASP A 357 36.43 0.98 -28.60
N THR A 358 35.74 1.71 -27.71
CA THR A 358 36.28 2.04 -26.38
C THR A 358 36.41 0.79 -25.51
N ARG A 359 37.60 0.20 -25.52
CA ARG A 359 37.99 -0.97 -24.72
C ARG A 359 39.46 -0.87 -24.31
N PRO A 360 39.84 -1.46 -23.17
CA PRO A 360 41.24 -1.59 -22.79
C PRO A 360 41.95 -2.62 -23.67
N THR A 361 43.08 -2.26 -24.28
CA THR A 361 43.93 -3.15 -25.10
C THR A 361 45.34 -3.35 -24.53
N GLY A 362 45.64 -2.74 -23.37
CA GLY A 362 46.99 -2.74 -22.79
C GLY A 362 47.96 -1.73 -23.43
N ARG A 363 47.54 -1.05 -24.50
CA ARG A 363 48.24 0.09 -25.12
C ARG A 363 47.44 1.38 -24.95
N ALA A 364 48.11 2.51 -25.12
CA ALA A 364 47.44 3.81 -25.12
C ALA A 364 46.60 3.94 -26.39
N ARG A 365 45.29 4.19 -26.20
CA ARG A 365 44.35 4.41 -27.30
C ARG A 365 43.88 5.86 -27.32
N LYS A 366 43.66 6.40 -28.51
CA LYS A 366 43.10 7.75 -28.69
C LYS A 366 42.00 7.72 -29.76
N PRO A 367 40.98 8.60 -29.63
CA PRO A 367 39.91 8.68 -30.61
C PRO A 367 40.43 9.32 -31.90
N VAL A 368 40.22 8.64 -33.02
CA VAL A 368 40.56 9.14 -34.36
C VAL A 368 39.29 9.42 -35.13
N ALA A 369 39.14 10.68 -35.55
CA ALA A 369 38.02 11.13 -36.37
C ALA A 369 38.09 10.46 -37.75
N LEU A 370 37.04 9.69 -38.08
CA LEU A 370 36.89 9.00 -39.36
C LEU A 370 35.99 9.80 -40.32
N MET A 371 35.07 10.58 -39.75
CA MET A 371 34.18 11.47 -40.49
C MET A 371 33.68 12.62 -39.62
N GLY A 372 33.29 13.71 -40.25
CA GLY A 372 32.72 14.88 -39.59
C GLY A 372 33.73 16.01 -39.40
N LYS A 373 33.41 16.97 -38.52
CA LYS A 373 34.23 18.17 -38.32
C LYS A 373 35.26 17.93 -37.23
N VAL A 374 36.53 18.14 -37.55
CA VAL A 374 37.64 18.04 -36.59
C VAL A 374 38.61 19.19 -36.81
N PHE A 375 39.31 19.61 -35.76
CA PHE A 375 40.47 20.49 -35.93
C PHE A 375 41.69 19.65 -36.30
N CYS A 376 42.42 20.07 -37.32
CA CYS A 376 43.59 19.38 -37.86
C CYS A 376 44.78 20.33 -37.90
N LYS A 377 45.96 19.81 -37.55
CA LYS A 377 47.24 20.49 -37.76
C LYS A 377 47.50 20.56 -39.25
N ALA A 378 47.81 21.75 -39.76
CA ALA A 378 48.00 22.02 -41.17
C ALA A 378 49.26 22.85 -41.40
N ASP A 379 49.90 22.65 -42.54
CA ASP A 379 51.12 23.32 -42.93
C ASP A 379 50.96 23.98 -44.31
N ALA A 380 50.84 25.31 -44.29
CA ALA A 380 50.70 26.14 -45.47
C ALA A 380 52.05 26.51 -46.12
N ARG A 381 53.19 26.03 -45.60
CA ARG A 381 54.50 26.19 -46.28
C ARG A 381 54.56 25.44 -47.60
N TYR A 382 53.72 24.42 -47.78
CA TYR A 382 53.53 23.66 -49.03
C TYR A 382 52.47 24.29 -49.96
N GLY A 383 51.88 25.42 -49.56
CA GLY A 383 50.86 26.14 -50.31
C GLY A 383 49.75 26.66 -49.39
N ALA A 384 49.33 27.90 -49.61
CA ALA A 384 48.22 28.49 -48.86
C ALA A 384 46.95 27.64 -49.00
N ILE A 385 46.30 27.38 -47.88
CA ILE A 385 45.07 26.60 -47.79
C ILE A 385 43.89 27.57 -47.78
N GLU A 386 42.92 27.35 -48.65
CA GLU A 386 41.66 28.07 -48.73
C GLU A 386 40.49 27.16 -48.34
N THR A 387 39.35 27.76 -48.00
CA THR A 387 38.15 26.97 -47.66
C THR A 387 37.70 26.16 -48.88
N GLY A 388 37.47 24.87 -48.69
CA GLY A 388 37.07 23.94 -49.74
C GLY A 388 38.24 23.20 -50.42
N ASP A 389 39.48 23.59 -50.16
CA ASP A 389 40.66 22.87 -50.66
C ASP A 389 40.69 21.43 -50.14
N LEU A 390 41.09 20.51 -51.02
CA LEU A 390 41.42 19.14 -50.63
C LEU A 390 42.73 19.13 -49.84
N LEU A 391 42.76 18.33 -48.78
CA LEU A 391 43.89 18.21 -47.88
C LEU A 391 44.43 16.78 -47.92
N THR A 392 45.76 16.67 -47.95
CA THR A 392 46.53 15.41 -47.94
C THR A 392 47.54 15.44 -46.80
N THR A 393 48.15 14.31 -46.44
CA THR A 393 49.27 14.31 -45.48
C THR A 393 50.44 15.14 -46.02
N SER A 394 51.27 15.69 -45.12
CA SER A 394 52.49 16.41 -45.47
C SER A 394 53.75 15.70 -44.94
N ASP A 395 54.93 16.14 -45.39
CA ASP A 395 56.20 15.71 -44.81
C ASP A 395 56.45 16.33 -43.42
N THR A 396 55.60 17.28 -43.00
CA THR A 396 55.60 17.78 -41.62
C THR A 396 54.83 16.81 -40.73
N PRO A 397 55.46 16.25 -39.67
CA PRO A 397 54.85 15.22 -38.85
C PRO A 397 53.46 15.60 -38.32
N GLY A 398 52.47 14.76 -38.61
CA GLY A 398 51.09 14.92 -38.15
C GLY A 398 50.34 16.11 -38.73
N HIS A 399 50.84 16.74 -39.80
CA HIS A 399 50.18 17.88 -40.45
C HIS A 399 49.61 17.49 -41.81
N VAL A 400 48.47 18.09 -42.17
CA VAL A 400 47.99 18.13 -43.55
C VAL A 400 48.60 19.29 -44.33
N MET A 401 48.58 19.19 -45.66
CA MET A 401 48.85 20.27 -46.59
C MET A 401 47.80 20.29 -47.72
N LYS A 402 47.78 21.37 -48.52
CA LYS A 402 46.94 21.43 -49.72
C LYS A 402 47.32 20.33 -50.71
N ALA A 403 46.34 19.55 -51.16
CA ALA A 403 46.52 18.57 -52.22
C ALA A 403 46.54 19.28 -53.58
N THR A 404 47.72 19.31 -54.21
CA THR A 404 47.95 19.95 -55.51
C THR A 404 48.23 18.93 -56.61
N ASP A 405 48.70 17.73 -56.27
CA ASP A 405 48.97 16.63 -57.20
C ASP A 405 47.75 15.70 -57.31
N THR A 406 46.96 15.91 -58.37
CA THR A 406 45.77 15.12 -58.65
C THR A 406 46.06 13.64 -58.93
N ALA A 407 47.28 13.28 -59.36
CA ALA A 407 47.64 11.88 -59.64
C ALA A 407 47.91 11.08 -58.36
N GLN A 408 48.38 11.74 -57.29
CA GLN A 408 48.65 11.11 -55.99
C GLN A 408 47.48 11.23 -55.00
N THR A 409 46.50 12.09 -55.31
CA THR A 409 45.32 12.33 -54.47
C THR A 409 44.48 11.07 -54.17
N PRO A 410 44.22 10.14 -55.12
CA PRO A 410 43.42 8.94 -54.83
C PRO A 410 44.00 8.09 -53.70
N GLY A 411 43.23 7.95 -52.62
CA GLY A 411 43.59 7.21 -51.40
C GLY A 411 44.44 7.98 -50.38
N ALA A 412 44.84 9.24 -50.66
CA ALA A 412 45.64 10.06 -49.75
C ALA A 412 44.89 11.30 -49.22
N VAL A 413 43.62 11.48 -49.59
CA VAL A 413 42.79 12.61 -49.12
C VAL A 413 42.39 12.39 -47.68
N VAL A 414 42.67 13.39 -46.84
CA VAL A 414 42.21 13.44 -45.44
C VAL A 414 40.82 14.07 -45.37
N GLY A 415 40.57 15.09 -46.19
CA GLY A 415 39.30 15.81 -46.20
C GLY A 415 39.39 17.17 -46.88
N LYS A 416 38.51 18.09 -46.49
CA LYS A 416 38.44 19.46 -47.01
C LYS A 416 38.61 20.50 -45.92
N ALA A 417 39.32 21.59 -46.23
CA ALA A 417 39.46 22.72 -45.34
C ALA A 417 38.11 23.43 -45.12
N LEU A 418 37.75 23.69 -43.85
CA LEU A 418 36.61 24.54 -43.49
C LEU A 418 37.05 25.97 -43.15
N ARG A 419 38.36 26.19 -43.04
CA ARG A 419 38.99 27.49 -42.83
C ARG A 419 40.37 27.48 -43.48
N GLY A 420 40.77 28.61 -44.04
CA GLY A 420 42.08 28.76 -44.65
C GLY A 420 43.24 28.92 -43.66
N LEU A 421 44.45 28.74 -44.17
CA LEU A 421 45.73 29.03 -43.53
C LEU A 421 46.67 29.60 -44.60
N THR A 422 47.06 30.87 -44.45
CA THR A 422 47.83 31.59 -45.48
C THR A 422 49.29 31.21 -45.51
N GLU A 423 49.91 31.02 -44.34
CA GLU A 423 51.33 30.72 -44.19
C GLU A 423 51.61 29.93 -42.90
N GLY A 424 52.77 29.29 -42.83
CA GLY A 424 53.25 28.60 -41.64
C GLY A 424 52.44 27.36 -41.26
N GLN A 425 52.49 27.01 -39.98
CA GLN A 425 51.73 25.90 -39.40
C GLN A 425 50.59 26.44 -38.54
N GLY A 426 49.47 25.72 -38.51
CA GLY A 426 48.33 26.13 -37.70
C GLY A 426 47.31 25.01 -37.52
N LEU A 427 46.41 25.22 -36.56
CA LEU A 427 45.29 24.33 -36.32
C LEU A 427 44.06 24.89 -37.04
N ILE A 428 43.51 24.14 -38.00
CA ILE A 428 42.33 24.57 -38.78
C ILE A 428 41.20 23.54 -38.70
N PRO A 429 39.92 23.97 -38.67
CA PRO A 429 38.80 23.04 -38.82
C PRO A 429 38.79 22.47 -40.25
N ILE A 430 38.59 21.16 -40.34
CA ILE A 430 38.44 20.43 -41.60
C ILE A 430 37.18 19.56 -41.51
N LEU A 431 36.63 19.22 -42.68
CA LEU A 431 35.64 18.14 -42.82
C LEU A 431 36.40 16.88 -43.22
N VAL A 432 36.50 15.91 -42.31
CA VAL A 432 37.11 14.61 -42.61
C VAL A 432 36.17 13.83 -43.52
N SER A 433 36.74 13.34 -44.61
CA SER A 433 36.09 12.45 -45.56
C SER A 433 37.18 11.57 -46.17
N LEU A 434 37.54 10.51 -45.47
CA LEU A 434 38.49 9.52 -45.97
C LEU A 434 37.81 8.79 -47.14
N GLN A 435 38.41 8.87 -48.33
CA GLN A 435 37.87 8.34 -49.59
C GLN A 435 38.76 7.26 -50.19
#